data_AF-A0A0K2RDG8-F1
#
_entry.id   AF-A0A0K2RDG8-F1
#
_cell.length_a   1.000
_cell.length_b   1.000
_cell.length_c   1.000
_cell.angle_alpha   90.00
_cell.angle_beta   90.00
_cell.angle_gamma   90.00
#
_symmetry.space_group_name_H-M   'P 1'
#
loop_
_entity.id
_entity.type
_entity.pdbx_description
1 polymer ?
#
loop_
_entity_poly.entity_id
_entity_poly.type
_entity_poly.pdbx_seq_one_letter_code
_entity_poly.pdbx_strand_id
1 'polypeptide(L)'
;MTPIKRAASSREDASGLRQITTVHPRSYNDAKIIGESFRDGIPVIMNVTDMGEADAKRLVDFSAGLVFGLHGSIERVTSKVFLLSPSYVEVLGDDKKVSEAQATFFNQS
;
A
#
# COMPACT_ATOMS: atom_id res chain seq x y z
N MET A 1 -3.29 -25.20 -46.33
CA MET A 1 -2.90 -23.88 -45.83
C MET A 1 -3.73 -23.60 -44.58
N THR A 2 -3.16 -23.69 -43.39
CA THR A 2 -3.86 -23.43 -42.11
C THR A 2 -3.44 -22.06 -41.60
N PRO A 3 -4.37 -21.13 -41.31
CA PRO A 3 -3.98 -19.80 -40.86
C PRO A 3 -3.49 -19.84 -39.41
N ILE A 4 -2.28 -19.35 -39.19
CA ILE A 4 -1.70 -19.17 -37.86
C ILE A 4 -2.42 -17.98 -37.20
N LYS A 5 -3.28 -18.26 -36.22
CA LYS A 5 -3.84 -17.24 -35.34
C LYS A 5 -2.67 -16.57 -34.61
N ARG A 6 -2.40 -15.30 -34.91
CA ARG A 6 -1.54 -14.45 -34.09
C ARG A 6 -2.17 -14.39 -32.70
N ALA A 7 -1.56 -15.07 -31.74
CA ALA A 7 -1.76 -14.76 -30.34
C ALA A 7 -1.31 -13.30 -30.16
N ALA A 8 -2.27 -12.42 -29.89
CA ALA A 8 -1.97 -11.09 -29.38
C ALA A 8 -1.30 -11.27 -28.02
N SER A 9 0.03 -11.36 -28.05
CA SER A 9 0.89 -11.43 -26.88
C SER A 9 0.71 -10.15 -26.08
N SER A 10 -0.15 -10.21 -25.05
CA SER A 10 0.12 -9.88 -23.64
C SER A 10 1.21 -8.83 -23.35
N ARG A 11 1.23 -7.72 -24.10
CA ARG A 11 2.20 -6.62 -23.93
C ARG A 11 1.65 -5.43 -23.16
N GLU A 12 0.43 -5.52 -22.62
CA GLU A 12 -0.12 -4.48 -21.73
C GLU A 12 0.21 -4.71 -20.25
N ASP A 13 0.50 -5.96 -19.83
CA ASP A 13 0.75 -6.30 -18.42
C ASP A 13 2.19 -6.04 -17.92
N ALA A 14 3.13 -5.67 -18.79
CA ALA A 14 4.53 -5.44 -18.41
C ALA A 14 4.85 -3.97 -18.00
N SER A 15 3.82 -3.15 -17.76
CA SER A 15 3.96 -1.82 -17.16
C SER A 15 3.74 -1.83 -15.64
N GLY A 16 3.28 -2.97 -15.08
CA GLY A 16 2.57 -3.08 -13.80
C GLY A 16 3.32 -2.87 -12.48
N LEU A 17 4.57 -2.39 -12.46
CA LEU A 17 5.23 -1.95 -11.21
C LEU A 17 6.53 -1.16 -11.47
N ARG A 18 6.50 -0.06 -12.23
CA ARG A 18 7.73 0.71 -12.50
C ARG A 18 8.02 1.80 -11.46
N GLN A 19 7.08 2.10 -10.58
CA GLN A 19 7.16 3.25 -9.70
C GLN A 19 6.67 2.88 -8.30
N ILE A 20 7.39 3.39 -7.31
CA ILE A 20 7.02 3.41 -5.90
C ILE A 20 7.21 4.85 -5.47
N THR A 21 6.30 5.39 -4.66
CA THR A 21 6.42 6.74 -4.12
C THR A 21 6.68 6.69 -2.62
N THR A 22 7.48 7.63 -2.13
CA THR A 22 7.73 7.81 -0.70
C THR A 22 7.15 9.15 -0.27
N VAL A 23 6.32 9.12 0.78
CA VAL A 23 5.72 10.33 1.37
C VAL A 23 6.25 10.49 2.79
N HIS A 24 6.76 11.68 3.10
CA HIS A 24 7.18 12.10 4.43
C HIS A 24 6.17 13.11 4.99
N PRO A 25 4.97 12.66 5.41
CA PRO A 25 3.93 13.54 5.88
C PRO A 25 4.38 14.36 7.09
N ARG A 26 3.94 15.62 7.13
CA ARG A 26 4.15 16.56 8.24
C ARG A 26 2.83 16.96 8.89
N SER A 27 1.70 16.64 8.24
CA SER A 27 0.36 16.92 8.75
C SER A 27 -0.64 15.88 8.26
N TYR A 28 -1.83 15.86 8.86
CA TYR A 28 -2.92 15.01 8.39
C TYR A 28 -3.36 15.33 6.95
N ASN A 29 -3.16 16.55 6.46
CA ASN A 29 -3.54 16.95 5.10
C ASN A 29 -2.78 16.16 4.01
N ASP A 30 -1.60 15.62 4.33
CA ASP A 30 -0.80 14.80 3.42
C ASP A 30 -1.48 13.44 3.08
N ALA A 31 -2.53 13.07 3.83
CA ALA A 31 -3.42 11.94 3.53
C ALA A 31 -3.93 11.96 2.08
N LYS A 32 -4.17 13.16 1.53
CA LYS A 32 -4.63 13.31 0.14
C LYS A 32 -3.61 12.76 -0.86
N ILE A 33 -2.33 13.11 -0.71
CA ILE A 33 -1.26 12.70 -1.62
C ILE A 33 -1.06 11.19 -1.58
N ILE A 34 -1.14 10.60 -0.38
CA ILE A 34 -1.07 9.15 -0.17
C ILE A 34 -2.26 8.47 -0.87
N GLY A 35 -3.47 8.99 -0.65
CA GLY A 35 -4.70 8.45 -1.24
C GLY A 35 -4.73 8.51 -2.77
N GLU A 36 -4.30 9.63 -3.35
CA GLU A 36 -4.21 9.80 -4.81
C GLU A 36 -3.20 8.83 -5.42
N SER A 37 -1.97 8.79 -4.89
CA SER A 37 -0.93 7.89 -5.38
C SER A 37 -1.36 6.42 -5.33
N PHE A 38 -1.97 6.02 -4.21
CA PHE A 38 -2.43 4.64 -4.02
C PHE A 38 -3.58 4.27 -4.96
N ARG A 39 -4.52 5.19 -5.17
CA ARG A 39 -5.64 5.00 -6.12
C ARG A 39 -5.18 4.88 -7.58
N ASP A 40 -4.07 5.52 -7.91
CA ASP A 40 -3.42 5.40 -9.22
C ASP A 40 -2.64 4.07 -9.37
N GLY A 41 -2.69 3.20 -8.36
CA GLY A 41 -2.01 1.91 -8.35
C GLY A 41 -0.52 2.00 -8.01
N ILE A 42 -0.05 3.12 -7.46
CA ILE A 42 1.36 3.28 -7.10
C ILE A 42 1.56 2.85 -5.64
N PRO A 43 2.43 1.87 -5.33
CA PRO A 43 2.80 1.56 -3.95
C PRO A 43 3.37 2.78 -3.23
N VAL A 44 3.01 2.95 -1.94
CA VAL A 44 3.38 4.11 -1.14
C VAL A 44 4.17 3.69 0.08
N ILE A 45 5.40 4.20 0.23
CA ILE A 45 6.14 4.18 1.49
C ILE A 45 5.76 5.43 2.27
N MET A 46 5.08 5.28 3.39
CA MET A 46 4.66 6.37 4.26
C MET A 46 5.56 6.43 5.50
N ASN A 47 6.36 7.49 5.61
CA ASN A 47 7.26 7.72 6.75
C ASN A 47 6.74 8.85 7.65
N VAL A 48 6.14 8.47 8.77
CA VAL A 48 5.51 9.37 9.75
C VAL A 48 6.47 9.79 10.88
N THR A 49 7.79 9.68 10.68
CA THR A 49 8.80 10.00 11.71
C THR A 49 8.66 11.43 12.23
N ASP A 50 8.24 12.34 11.35
CA ASP A 50 8.16 13.76 11.63
C ASP A 50 6.79 14.24 12.12
N MET A 51 5.85 13.32 12.33
CA MET A 51 4.51 13.63 12.83
C MET A 51 4.42 13.38 14.33
N GLY A 52 3.60 14.19 15.01
CA GLY A 52 3.15 13.89 16.37
C GLY A 52 2.42 12.54 16.42
N GLU A 53 2.53 11.83 17.54
CA GLU A 53 2.01 10.46 17.67
C GLU A 53 0.51 10.34 17.34
N ALA A 54 -0.30 11.30 17.82
CA ALA A 54 -1.73 11.33 17.55
C ALA A 54 -2.03 11.50 16.05
N ASP A 55 -1.35 12.42 15.35
CA ASP A 55 -1.56 12.64 13.93
C ASP A 55 -1.02 11.48 13.09
N ALA A 56 0.12 10.89 13.48
CA ALA A 56 0.66 9.69 12.86
C ALA A 56 -0.34 8.53 12.95
N LYS A 57 -0.92 8.30 14.14
CA LYS A 57 -1.96 7.27 14.33
C LYS A 57 -3.16 7.53 13.43
N ARG A 58 -3.68 8.76 13.41
CA ARG A 58 -4.81 9.13 12.54
C ARG A 58 -4.52 8.90 11.06
N LEU A 59 -3.29 9.18 10.62
CA LEU A 59 -2.89 8.98 9.22
C LEU A 59 -2.74 7.49 8.87
N VAL A 60 -2.26 6.67 9.81
CA VAL A 60 -2.24 5.21 9.67
C VAL A 60 -3.66 4.65 9.64
N ASP A 61 -4.58 5.13 10.49
CA ASP A 61 -5.98 4.70 10.50
C ASP A 61 -6.69 5.08 9.19
N PHE A 62 -6.43 6.28 8.65
CA PHE A 62 -6.88 6.67 7.31
C PHE A 62 -6.36 5.70 6.24
N SER A 63 -5.07 5.39 6.28
CA SER A 63 -4.42 4.48 5.33
C SER A 63 -4.99 3.06 5.41
N ALA A 64 -5.29 2.57 6.62
CA ALA A 64 -5.95 1.29 6.83
C ALA A 64 -7.35 1.25 6.18
N GLY A 65 -8.14 2.32 6.34
CA GLY A 65 -9.43 2.44 5.66
C GLY A 65 -9.31 2.49 4.13
N LEU A 66 -8.29 3.19 3.62
CA LEU A 66 -7.99 3.28 2.19
C LEU A 66 -7.63 1.92 1.60
N VAL A 67 -6.67 1.19 2.19
CA VAL A 67 -6.27 -0.12 1.67
C VAL A 67 -7.37 -1.16 1.82
N PHE A 68 -8.17 -1.10 2.90
CA PHE A 68 -9.34 -1.96 3.06
C PHE A 68 -10.37 -1.73 1.95
N GLY A 69 -10.71 -0.46 1.68
CA GLY A 69 -11.70 -0.09 0.66
C GLY A 69 -11.25 -0.40 -0.78
N LEU A 70 -9.95 -0.57 -1.02
CA LEU A 70 -9.36 -0.81 -2.34
C LEU A 70 -8.67 -2.18 -2.44
N HIS A 71 -8.93 -3.08 -1.50
CA HIS A 71 -8.39 -4.45 -1.44
C HIS A 71 -6.85 -4.53 -1.50
N GLY A 72 -6.17 -3.48 -1.02
CA GLY A 72 -4.74 -3.48 -0.86
C GLY A 72 -4.29 -4.01 0.50
N SER A 73 -3.01 -3.85 0.78
CA SER A 73 -2.41 -4.18 2.06
C SER A 73 -1.62 -3.00 2.64
N ILE A 74 -1.50 -2.99 3.96
CA ILE A 74 -0.62 -2.09 4.69
C ILE A 74 0.30 -2.93 5.58
N GLU A 75 1.60 -2.71 5.46
CA GLU A 75 2.63 -3.39 6.24
C GLU A 75 3.46 -2.37 7.01
N ARG A 76 3.77 -2.69 8.26
CA ARG A 76 4.70 -1.89 9.07
C ARG A 76 6.12 -2.36 8.80
N VAL A 77 6.89 -1.55 8.07
CA VAL A 77 8.31 -1.80 7.78
C VAL A 77 9.18 -1.50 9.00
N THR A 78 8.88 -0.40 9.71
CA THR A 78 9.50 -0.05 11.01
C THR A 78 8.49 0.67 11.90
N SER A 79 8.88 1.09 13.11
CA SER A 79 8.01 1.82 14.05
C SER A 79 7.28 3.03 13.43
N LYS A 80 7.92 3.75 12.50
CA LYS A 80 7.40 4.99 11.89
C LYS A 80 7.35 4.94 10.36
N VAL A 81 7.53 3.77 9.76
CA VAL A 81 7.51 3.59 8.30
C VAL A 81 6.58 2.46 7.93
N PHE A 82 5.65 2.74 7.03
CA PHE A 82 4.64 1.82 6.54
C PHE A 82 4.71 1.70 5.02
N LEU A 83 4.42 0.52 4.49
CA LEU A 83 4.26 0.26 3.07
C LEU A 83 2.78 0.01 2.79
N LEU A 84 2.20 0.76 1.88
CA LEU A 84 0.87 0.50 1.32
C LEU A 84 1.07 -0.11 -0.07
N SER A 85 0.51 -1.29 -0.29
CA SER A 85 0.60 -2.03 -1.56
C SER A 85 -0.78 -2.22 -2.18
N PRO A 86 -0.98 -1.84 -3.46
CA PRO A 86 -2.21 -2.15 -4.20
C PRO A 86 -2.46 -3.66 -4.29
N SER A 87 -3.70 -4.05 -4.60
CA SER A 87 -4.18 -5.45 -4.58
C SER A 87 -3.39 -6.42 -5.46
N TYR A 88 -2.72 -5.94 -6.50
CA TYR A 88 -1.93 -6.74 -7.44
C TYR A 88 -0.43 -6.79 -7.09
N VAL A 89 -0.01 -6.16 -5.98
CA VAL A 89 1.39 -6.09 -5.56
C VAL A 89 1.61 -7.03 -4.38
N GLU A 90 2.31 -8.13 -4.61
CA GLU A 90 2.72 -9.04 -3.55
C GLU A 90 4.01 -8.55 -2.87
N VAL A 91 3.99 -8.47 -1.54
CA VAL A 91 5.17 -8.19 -0.72
C VAL A 91 5.72 -9.52 -0.22
N LEU A 92 6.93 -9.86 -0.65
CA LEU A 92 7.63 -11.06 -0.19
C LEU A 92 8.47 -10.69 1.05
N GLY A 93 8.08 -11.19 2.22
CA GLY A 93 8.79 -10.99 3.49
C GLY A 93 8.73 -12.23 4.39
N ASP A 94 9.66 -12.33 5.34
CA ASP A 94 9.82 -13.48 6.25
C ASP A 94 8.81 -13.49 7.43
N ASP A 95 7.99 -12.44 7.60
CA ASP A 95 7.18 -12.19 8.80
C ASP A 95 5.69 -12.50 8.65
N LYS A 96 5.35 -13.69 8.15
CA LYS A 96 3.95 -14.21 8.14
C LYS A 96 3.30 -14.33 9.53
N LYS A 97 3.99 -13.98 10.63
CA LYS A 97 3.47 -14.09 12.01
C LYS A 97 2.84 -12.81 12.56
N VAL A 98 3.01 -11.65 11.91
CA VAL A 98 2.58 -10.36 12.46
C VAL A 98 1.18 -9.94 11.96
N SER A 99 0.73 -10.43 10.79
CA SER A 99 -0.54 -10.00 10.19
C SER A 99 -1.78 -10.48 10.95
N GLU A 100 -1.78 -11.71 11.47
CA GLU A 100 -2.92 -12.24 12.24
C GLU A 100 -2.97 -11.67 13.66
N ALA A 101 -1.81 -11.43 14.28
CA ALA A 101 -1.73 -10.87 15.63
C ALA A 101 -2.27 -9.43 15.65
N GLN A 102 -1.85 -8.56 14.73
CA GLN A 102 -2.30 -7.16 14.72
C GLN A 102 -3.78 -7.00 14.37
N ALA A 103 -4.32 -7.76 13.40
CA ALA A 103 -5.75 -7.73 13.10
C ALA A 103 -6.62 -8.14 14.31
N THR A 104 -6.11 -9.04 15.15
CA THR A 104 -6.80 -9.46 16.39
C THR A 104 -6.72 -8.39 17.49
N PHE A 105 -5.64 -7.60 17.55
CA PHE A 105 -5.49 -6.49 18.51
C PHE A 105 -6.39 -5.28 18.20
N PHE A 106 -6.74 -5.04 16.93
CA PHE A 106 -7.63 -3.93 16.56
C PHE A 106 -9.13 -4.22 16.79
N ASN A 107 -9.51 -5.47 17.09
CA ASN A 107 -10.91 -5.89 17.20
C ASN A 107 -11.39 -6.11 18.65
N GLN A 108 -10.73 -5.53 19.65
CA GLN A 108 -11.11 -5.66 21.08
C GLN A 108 -11.35 -4.32 21.79
N SER A 109 -11.80 -3.29 21.06
CA SER A 109 -12.37 -2.08 21.68
C SER A 109 -13.89 -2.19 21.76
#